data_AF-A0A7J6Q2X7-F1
#
_entry.id   AF-A0A7J6Q2X7-F1
#
_cell.length_a   1.000
_cell.length_b   1.000
_cell.length_c   1.000
_cell.angle_alpha   90.00
_cell.angle_beta   90.00
_cell.angle_gamma   90.00
#
_symmetry.space_group_name_H-M   'P 1'
#
loop_
_entity.id
_entity.type
_entity.pdbx_description
1 polymer ?
#
loop_
_entity_poly.entity_id
_entity_poly.type
_entity_poly.pdbx_seq_one_letter_code
_entity_poly.pdbx_strand_id
1 'polypeptide(L)'
;RTLMLPIPLLVLPSSLKKFIVEAMWFGDLRRHRRGAVSLEAFLVILSLSFALPACVALYPQKMEVSVASLEPEFLPLRNRHGGRMSHVIVNKGL
;
A
#
# COMPACT_ATOMS: atom_id res chain seq x y z
N ARG A 1 -13.43 1.64 -0.83
CA ARG A 1 -12.39 2.00 0.17
C ARG A 1 -11.00 1.41 -0.18
N THR A 2 -10.70 1.13 -1.45
CA THR A 2 -9.46 0.46 -1.91
C THR A 2 -8.42 1.44 -2.46
N LEU A 3 -8.77 2.72 -2.58
CA LEU A 3 -7.94 3.78 -3.15
C LEU A 3 -6.94 4.41 -2.17
N MET A 4 -6.94 4.04 -0.88
CA MET A 4 -6.04 4.67 0.11
C MET A 4 -4.65 4.03 0.21
N LEU A 5 -4.47 2.81 -0.31
CA LEU A 5 -3.17 2.14 -0.37
C LEU A 5 -2.14 2.84 -1.29
N PRO A 6 -2.50 3.32 -2.51
CA PRO A 6 -1.53 3.96 -3.38
C PRO A 6 -1.25 5.44 -3.05
N ILE A 7 -2.11 6.12 -2.27
CA ILE A 7 -1.96 7.56 -2.01
C ILE A 7 -0.64 7.89 -1.28
N PRO A 8 -0.25 7.20 -0.19
CA PRO A 8 1.03 7.47 0.47
C PRO A 8 2.21 7.19 -0.45
N LEU A 9 2.12 6.09 -1.22
CA LEU A 9 3.16 5.65 -2.15
C LEU A 9 3.39 6.64 -3.30
N LEU A 10 2.33 7.27 -3.81
CA LEU A 10 2.40 8.28 -4.88
C LEU A 10 2.85 9.65 -4.38
N VAL A 11 2.46 10.04 -3.16
CA VAL A 11 2.74 11.38 -2.62
C VAL A 11 4.14 11.47 -1.99
N LEU A 12 4.65 10.38 -1.42
CA LEU A 12 5.98 10.32 -0.81
C LEU A 12 7.11 10.76 -1.75
N PRO A 13 7.29 10.17 -2.95
CA PRO A 13 8.41 10.53 -3.82
C PRO A 13 8.36 11.99 -4.27
N SER A 14 7.17 12.54 -4.54
CA SER A 14 7.01 13.94 -4.94
C SER A 14 7.37 14.93 -3.82
N SER A 15 7.04 14.58 -2.58
CA SER A 15 7.27 15.41 -1.41
C SER A 15 8.73 15.34 -0.94
N LEU A 16 9.32 14.14 -0.93
CA LEU A 16 10.74 13.92 -0.63
C LEU A 16 11.64 14.64 -1.60
N LYS A 17 11.32 14.64 -2.90
CA LYS A 17 12.13 15.38 -3.89
C LYS A 17 12.15 16.87 -3.62
N LYS A 18 11.02 17.48 -3.22
CA LYS A 18 10.97 18.89 -2.83
C LYS A 18 11.84 19.16 -1.60
N PHE A 19 11.70 18.33 -0.56
CA PHE A 19 12.54 18.40 0.64
C PHE A 19 14.03 18.20 0.33
N ILE A 20 14.40 17.29 -0.56
CA ILE A 20 15.80 17.04 -0.92
C ILE A 20 16.37 18.22 -1.72
N VAL A 21 15.61 18.79 -2.65
CA VAL A 21 16.04 19.97 -3.42
C VAL A 21 16.14 21.22 -2.53
N GLU A 22 15.32 21.31 -1.49
CA GLU A 22 15.26 22.45 -0.58
C GLU A 22 16.24 22.34 0.59
N ALA A 23 16.42 21.14 1.16
CA ALA A 23 17.36 20.86 2.25
C ALA A 23 18.80 20.63 1.76
N MET A 24 18.96 20.08 0.55
CA MET A 24 20.27 19.90 -0.07
C MET A 24 20.43 21.04 -1.07
N TRP A 25 21.23 22.04 -0.70
CA TRP A 25 21.55 23.26 -1.47
C TRP A 25 22.31 22.97 -2.81
N PHE A 26 22.06 21.85 -3.47
CA PHE A 26 22.62 21.49 -4.78
C PHE A 26 21.93 22.30 -5.88
N GLY A 27 22.32 23.57 -6.00
CA GLY A 27 22.00 24.42 -7.15
C GLY A 27 22.46 23.83 -8.50
N ASP A 28 23.27 22.77 -8.48
CA ASP A 28 23.91 22.19 -9.65
C ASP A 28 23.34 20.82 -10.09
N LEU A 29 22.41 20.22 -9.33
CA LEU A 29 21.82 18.92 -9.71
C LEU A 29 20.96 19.02 -10.98
N ARG A 30 20.37 20.20 -11.24
CA ARG A 30 19.69 20.49 -12.52
C ARG A 30 20.66 20.56 -13.70
N ARG A 31 21.94 20.86 -13.46
CA ARG A 31 22.98 20.99 -14.50
C ARG A 31 23.45 19.62 -14.98
N HIS A 32 23.51 18.64 -14.09
CA HIS A 32 23.77 17.23 -14.43
C HIS A 32 22.48 16.43 -14.62
N ARG A 33 21.88 16.53 -15.82
CA ARG A 33 20.68 15.78 -16.24
C ARG A 33 20.72 14.28 -15.92
N ARG A 34 21.91 13.66 -15.98
CA ARG A 34 22.09 12.22 -15.65
C ARG A 34 21.98 11.94 -14.15
N GLY A 35 22.55 12.79 -13.30
CA GLY A 35 22.49 12.63 -11.84
C GLY A 35 21.07 12.83 -11.30
N ALA A 36 20.32 13.77 -11.88
CA ALA A 36 18.91 13.98 -11.52
C ALA A 36 18.03 12.74 -11.79
N VAL A 37 18.24 12.07 -12.94
CA VAL A 37 17.49 10.86 -13.30
C VAL A 37 17.83 9.69 -12.37
N SER A 38 19.11 9.49 -12.05
CA SER A 38 19.53 8.44 -11.11
C SER A 38 18.98 8.67 -9.71
N LEU A 39 18.93 9.92 -9.23
CA LEU A 39 18.33 10.26 -7.93
C LEU A 39 16.82 9.98 -7.91
N GLU A 40 16.10 10.33 -8.98
CA GLU A 40 14.67 10.02 -9.10
C GLU A 40 14.41 8.51 -9.06
N ALA A 41 15.17 7.74 -9.85
CA ALA A 41 15.05 6.30 -9.85
C ALA A 41 15.34 5.71 -8.46
N PHE A 42 16.38 6.20 -7.78
CA PHE A 42 16.72 5.78 -6.43
C PHE A 42 15.60 6.09 -5.43
N LEU A 43 15.02 7.30 -5.48
CA LEU A 43 13.91 7.68 -4.60
C LEU A 43 12.65 6.85 -4.86
N VAL A 44 12.35 6.54 -6.12
CA VAL A 44 11.23 5.66 -6.48
C VAL A 44 11.46 4.26 -5.96
N ILE A 45 12.65 3.68 -6.18
CA ILE A 45 13.02 2.35 -5.67
C ILE A 45 12.90 2.33 -4.14
N LEU A 46 13.46 3.31 -3.45
CA LEU A 46 13.37 3.42 -1.98
C LEU A 46 11.91 3.52 -1.53
N SER A 47 11.09 4.34 -2.19
CA SER A 47 9.67 4.47 -1.86
C SER A 47 8.92 3.15 -2.05
N LEU A 48 9.20 2.40 -3.12
CA LEU A 48 8.57 1.10 -3.35
C LEU A 48 9.05 0.07 -2.34
N SER A 49 10.36 -0.03 -2.11
CA SER A 49 10.94 -1.03 -1.19
C SER A 49 10.50 -0.83 0.26
N PHE A 50 10.28 0.41 0.72
CA PHE A 50 9.92 0.69 2.11
C PHE A 50 8.44 1.03 2.31
N ALA A 51 7.82 1.79 1.41
CA ALA A 51 6.43 2.20 1.61
C ALA A 51 5.44 1.08 1.27
N LEU A 52 5.76 0.12 0.37
CA LEU A 52 4.90 -1.05 0.16
C LEU A 52 4.79 -1.93 1.41
N PRO A 53 5.88 -2.42 2.03
CA PRO A 53 5.77 -3.21 3.25
C PRO A 53 5.15 -2.40 4.40
N ALA A 54 5.46 -1.10 4.51
CA ALA A 54 4.81 -0.23 5.49
C ALA A 54 3.30 -0.08 5.25
N CYS A 55 2.85 0.05 4.00
CA CYS A 55 1.43 0.11 3.66
C CYS A 55 0.71 -1.21 3.94
N VAL A 56 1.35 -2.35 3.67
CA VAL A 56 0.79 -3.67 3.99
C VAL A 56 0.72 -3.88 5.51
N ALA A 57 1.68 -3.37 6.28
CA ALA A 57 1.65 -3.42 7.73
C ALA A 57 0.58 -2.49 8.33
N LEU A 58 0.41 -1.28 7.80
CA LEU A 58 -0.54 -0.27 8.29
C LEU A 58 -1.99 -0.58 7.88
N TYR A 59 -2.20 -1.13 6.70
CA TYR A 59 -3.52 -1.51 6.20
C TYR A 59 -3.64 -3.03 6.17
N PRO A 60 -4.20 -3.65 7.23
CA PRO A 60 -4.43 -5.08 7.21
C PRO A 60 -5.31 -5.41 5.99
N GLN A 61 -4.79 -6.26 5.11
CA GLN A 61 -5.52 -6.78 3.96
C GLN A 61 -6.63 -7.74 4.40
N LYS A 62 -7.27 -7.55 5.56
CA LYS A 62 -8.40 -8.38 5.98
C LYS A 62 -9.70 -7.70 5.53
N MET A 63 -10.55 -8.46 4.86
CA MET A 63 -11.93 -8.11 4.58
C MET A 63 -12.82 -9.07 5.33
N GLU A 64 -13.75 -8.53 6.09
CA GLU A 64 -14.85 -9.30 6.66
C GLU A 64 -16.03 -9.21 5.71
N VAL A 65 -16.46 -10.38 5.22
CA VAL A 65 -17.64 -10.50 4.37
C VAL A 65 -18.70 -11.26 5.15
N SER A 66 -19.95 -10.78 5.09
CA SER A 66 -21.07 -11.49 5.67
C SER A 66 -21.36 -12.76 4.89
N VAL A 67 -21.60 -13.88 5.57
CA VAL A 67 -21.98 -15.13 4.91
C VAL A 67 -23.33 -15.01 4.19
N ALA A 68 -24.19 -14.07 4.61
CA ALA A 68 -25.45 -13.79 3.92
C ALA A 68 -25.28 -13.21 2.50
N SER A 69 -24.11 -12.62 2.21
CA SER A 69 -23.76 -12.11 0.88
C SER A 69 -22.86 -13.06 0.07
N LEU A 70 -22.53 -14.24 0.62
CA LEU A 70 -21.71 -15.26 -0.04
C LEU A 70 -22.59 -16.31 -0.73
N GLU A 71 -21.95 -17.15 -1.55
CA GLU A 71 -22.62 -18.22 -2.27
C GLU A 71 -23.31 -19.21 -1.31
N PRO A 72 -24.40 -19.89 -1.75
CA PRO A 72 -25.20 -20.75 -0.88
C PRO A 72 -24.40 -21.89 -0.22
N GLU A 73 -23.27 -22.26 -0.81
CA GLU A 73 -22.34 -23.30 -0.33
C GLU A 73 -21.66 -22.93 1.00
N PHE A 74 -21.58 -21.63 1.34
CA PHE A 74 -20.97 -21.15 2.58
C PHE A 74 -21.97 -21.00 3.74
N LEU A 75 -23.28 -20.97 3.45
CA LEU A 75 -24.36 -20.89 4.45
C LEU A 75 -24.43 -22.09 5.43
N PRO A 76 -24.17 -23.36 5.03
CA PRO A 76 -24.23 -24.48 5.95
C PRO A 76 -22.97 -24.63 6.84
N LEU A 77 -21.92 -23.83 6.62
CA LEU A 77 -20.67 -23.95 7.37
C LEU A 77 -20.86 -23.54 8.83
N ARG A 78 -20.25 -24.35 9.71
CA ARG A 78 -20.23 -24.12 11.15
C ARG A 78 -18.85 -23.70 11.60
N ASN A 79 -18.80 -22.81 12.58
CA ASN A 79 -17.55 -22.43 13.24
C ASN A 79 -17.00 -23.61 14.09
N ARG A 80 -15.76 -23.47 14.58
CA ARG A 80 -15.10 -24.47 15.44
C ARG A 80 -15.82 -24.75 16.77
N HIS A 81 -16.83 -23.96 17.13
CA HIS A 81 -17.64 -24.11 18.33
C HIS A 81 -19.07 -24.59 18.02
N GLY A 82 -19.31 -25.07 16.79
CA GLY A 82 -20.59 -25.66 16.37
C GLY A 82 -21.71 -24.65 16.06
N GLY A 83 -21.44 -23.34 16.15
CA GLY A 83 -22.35 -22.25 15.80
C GLY A 83 -22.34 -21.92 14.31
N ARG A 84 -23.43 -21.29 13.82
CA ARG A 84 -23.51 -20.81 12.42
C ARG A 84 -22.44 -19.76 12.13
N MET A 85 -21.79 -19.86 10.98
CA MET A 85 -20.75 -18.94 10.56
C MET A 85 -21.40 -17.65 10.02
N SER A 86 -21.14 -16.50 10.67
CA SER A 86 -21.73 -15.20 10.31
C SER A 86 -20.83 -14.33 9.45
N HIS A 87 -19.51 -14.47 9.60
CA HIS A 87 -18.50 -13.72 8.87
C HIS A 87 -17.37 -14.62 8.38
N VAL A 88 -16.86 -14.33 7.18
CA VAL A 88 -15.63 -14.90 6.64
C VAL A 88 -14.59 -13.80 6.55
N ILE A 89 -13.38 -14.11 7.02
CA ILE A 89 -12.21 -13.23 6.87
C ILE A 89 -11.47 -13.67 5.61
N VAL A 90 -11.41 -12.81 4.62
CA VAL A 90 -10.66 -13.04 3.38
C VAL A 90 -9.55 -12.00 3.23
N ASN A 91 -8.52 -12.35 2.48
CA ASN A 91 -7.44 -11.42 2.16
C ASN A 91 -7.92 -10.48 1.04
N LYS A 92 -7.76 -9.17 1.20
CA LYS A 92 -8.13 -8.16 0.19
C LYS A 92 -7.15 -8.26 -0.98
N GLY A 93 -7.61 -8.85 -2.08
CA GLY A 93 -6.83 -9.00 -3.31
C GLY A 93 -6.58 -10.44 -3.74
N LEU A 94 -7.07 -11.43 -2.99
CA LEU A 94 -7.27 -12.81 -3.43
C LEU A 94 -8.66 -12.98 -4.03
#